data_AF-A0A842L0D0-F1
#
_entry.id   AF-A0A842L0D0-F1
#
_cell.length_a   1.000
_cell.length_b   1.000
_cell.length_c   1.000
_cell.angle_alpha   90.00
_cell.angle_beta   90.00
_cell.angle_gamma   90.00
#
_symmetry.space_group_name_H-M   'P 1'
#
loop_
_entity.id
_entity.type
_entity.pdbx_description
1 polymer ?
#
loop_
_entity_poly.entity_id
_entity_poly.type
_entity_poly.pdbx_seq_one_letter_code
_entity_poly.pdbx_strand_id
1 'polypeptide(L)'
;MNIVYLTVGLIAIYLYVSFASLLWEGIDRKLVARMQRRIGPPILQPFYDFLKLVSKESIIPRDANKLFEIAPVLALASSIALLAYTPLGFEPLLATKGDVIVFIYLLALIAFVRVMGAVSSGSPYAQIGAQREIIMLASREVPMMLGLFAILWRLSKLGVEKPFSLGTFYQYNIWEIGTPLTVFGTFVLFIVFLLWLASEIEVGYFNIPEAETEVAEGP
;
A
#
# COMPACT_ATOMS: atom_id res chain seq x y z
N MET A 1 9.26 1.64 -25.76
CA MET A 1 10.25 1.08 -24.80
C MET A 1 10.39 -0.40 -25.10
N ASN A 2 11.61 -0.96 -25.22
CA ASN A 2 11.74 -2.40 -25.41
C ASN A 2 11.25 -3.13 -24.16
N ILE A 3 10.47 -4.19 -24.35
CA ILE A 3 9.93 -5.04 -23.28
C ILE A 3 11.05 -5.56 -22.36
N VAL A 4 12.25 -5.76 -22.92
CA VAL A 4 13.45 -6.16 -22.16
C VAL A 4 13.89 -5.08 -21.16
N TYR A 5 13.90 -3.80 -21.54
CA TYR A 5 14.27 -2.73 -20.59
C TYR A 5 13.22 -2.55 -19.49
N LEU A 6 11.94 -2.72 -19.83
CA LEU A 6 10.84 -2.69 -18.87
C LEU A 6 10.98 -3.78 -17.81
N THR A 7 11.23 -5.02 -18.24
CA THR A 7 11.37 -6.17 -17.34
C THR A 7 12.60 -6.03 -16.45
N VAL A 8 13.75 -5.62 -17.00
CA VAL A 8 14.96 -5.35 -16.21
C VAL A 8 14.72 -4.22 -15.20
N GLY A 9 14.06 -3.12 -15.62
CA GLY A 9 13.71 -2.02 -14.74
C GLY A 9 12.80 -2.45 -13.59
N LEU A 10 11.77 -3.23 -13.87
CA LEU A 10 10.84 -3.73 -12.85
C LEU A 10 11.54 -4.63 -11.84
N ILE A 11 12.42 -5.54 -12.28
CA ILE A 11 13.20 -6.42 -11.41
C ILE A 11 14.14 -5.59 -10.50
N ALA A 12 14.84 -4.61 -11.07
CA ALA A 12 15.75 -3.76 -10.31
C ALA A 12 15.00 -2.94 -9.24
N ILE A 13 13.85 -2.35 -9.60
CA ILE A 13 12.99 -1.61 -8.68
C ILE A 13 12.46 -2.51 -7.57
N TYR A 14 11.98 -3.70 -7.91
CA TYR A 14 11.49 -4.67 -6.93
C TYR A 14 12.57 -5.00 -5.89
N LEU A 15 13.78 -5.36 -6.32
CA LEU A 15 14.88 -5.68 -5.42
C LEU A 15 15.25 -4.49 -4.52
N TYR A 16 15.29 -3.28 -5.09
CA TYR A 16 15.56 -2.06 -4.33
C TYR A 16 14.49 -1.78 -3.28
N VAL A 17 13.22 -1.81 -3.67
CA VAL A 17 12.08 -1.51 -2.78
C VAL A 17 11.98 -2.54 -1.67
N SER A 18 12.11 -3.83 -1.96
CA SER A 18 12.08 -4.89 -0.94
C SER A 18 13.20 -4.77 0.08
N PHE A 19 14.40 -4.36 -0.35
CA PHE A 19 15.51 -4.11 0.57
C PHE A 19 15.26 -2.85 1.42
N ALA A 20 14.81 -1.77 0.79
CA ALA A 20 14.54 -0.50 1.45
C ALA A 20 13.39 -0.59 2.47
N SER A 21 12.33 -1.35 2.15
CA SER A 21 11.17 -1.52 3.04
C SER A 21 11.54 -2.22 4.34
N LEU A 22 12.33 -3.30 4.28
CA LEU A 22 12.81 -4.02 5.47
C LEU A 22 13.74 -3.16 6.34
N LEU A 23 14.58 -2.33 5.72
CA LEU A 23 15.40 -1.38 6.47
C LEU A 23 14.56 -0.33 7.18
N TRP A 24 13.55 0.22 6.51
CA TRP A 24 12.64 1.20 7.09
C TRP A 24 11.88 0.65 8.29
N GLU A 25 11.40 -0.59 8.21
CA GLU A 25 10.76 -1.27 9.34
C GLU A 25 11.73 -1.42 10.53
N GLY A 26 13.00 -1.76 10.27
CA GLY A 26 14.01 -1.87 11.32
C GLY A 26 14.32 -0.53 12.00
N ILE A 27 14.32 0.56 11.23
CA ILE A 27 14.45 1.93 11.75
C ILE A 27 13.23 2.28 12.61
N ASP A 28 12.02 2.00 12.12
CA ASP A 28 10.77 2.28 12.84
C ASP A 28 10.72 1.59 14.21
N ARG A 29 10.98 0.28 14.26
CA ARG A 29 11.06 -0.49 15.52
C ARG A 29 12.06 0.12 16.51
N LYS A 30 13.21 0.61 16.00
CA LYS A 30 14.24 1.25 16.83
C LYS A 30 13.81 2.62 17.34
N LEU A 31 13.13 3.42 16.51
CA LEU A 31 12.61 4.73 16.89
C LEU A 31 11.52 4.60 17.95
N VAL A 32 10.53 3.72 17.74
CA VAL A 32 9.45 3.46 18.70
C VAL A 32 10.00 2.99 20.05
N ALA A 33 10.99 2.08 20.04
CA ALA A 33 11.66 1.62 21.26
C ALA A 33 12.36 2.77 22.02
N ARG A 34 13.04 3.68 21.30
CA ARG A 34 13.72 4.82 21.91
C ARG A 34 12.74 5.84 22.49
N MET A 35 11.61 6.09 21.82
CA MET A 35 10.52 6.93 22.37
C MET A 35 9.97 6.37 23.68
N GLN A 36 9.94 5.05 23.80
CA GLN A 36 9.52 4.33 25.02
C GLN A 36 10.66 4.12 26.03
N ARG A 37 11.82 4.76 25.85
CA ARG A 37 13.01 4.65 26.73
C ARG A 37 13.54 3.22 26.92
N ARG A 38 13.38 2.35 25.93
CA ARG A 38 13.99 1.00 25.90
C ARG A 38 15.03 0.88 24.79
N ILE A 39 15.97 -0.06 24.96
CA ILE A 39 16.92 -0.40 23.90
C ILE A 39 16.17 -1.27 22.88
N GLY A 40 15.94 -0.71 21.69
CA GLY A 40 15.29 -1.42 20.59
C GLY A 40 16.19 -2.45 19.91
N PRO A 41 15.60 -3.30 19.05
CA PRO A 41 16.35 -4.30 18.27
C PRO A 41 17.36 -3.66 17.30
N PRO A 42 18.32 -4.45 16.76
CA PRO A 42 19.21 -3.97 15.71
C PRO A 42 18.42 -3.62 14.44
N ILE A 43 18.94 -2.69 13.63
CA ILE A 43 18.24 -2.21 12.42
C ILE A 43 18.03 -3.35 11.40
N LEU A 44 18.94 -4.33 11.36
CA LEU A 44 18.85 -5.47 10.46
C LEU A 44 17.90 -6.58 10.95
N GLN A 45 17.17 -6.37 12.06
CA GLN A 45 16.28 -7.39 12.62
C GLN A 45 15.26 -7.95 11.63
N PRO A 46 14.58 -7.14 10.79
CA PRO A 46 13.58 -7.66 9.85
C PRO A 46 14.16 -8.66 8.83
N PHE A 47 15.45 -8.55 8.48
CA PHE A 47 16.12 -9.51 7.60
C PHE A 47 16.28 -10.88 8.28
N TYR A 48 16.63 -10.90 9.57
CA TYR A 48 16.72 -12.14 10.34
C TYR A 48 15.34 -12.76 10.56
N ASP A 49 14.33 -11.94 10.81
CA ASP A 49 12.95 -12.40 10.98
C ASP A 49 12.43 -13.03 9.67
N PHE A 50 12.71 -12.41 8.51
CA PHE A 50 12.37 -12.97 7.20
C PHE A 50 13.02 -14.34 6.96
N LEU A 51 14.35 -14.45 7.14
CA LEU A 51 15.06 -15.72 6.96
C LEU A 51 14.56 -16.82 7.92
N LYS A 52 14.24 -16.43 9.15
CA LYS A 52 13.66 -17.33 10.15
C LYS A 52 12.29 -17.84 9.73
N LEU A 53 11.42 -16.97 9.21
CA LEU A 53 10.07 -17.35 8.78
C LEU A 53 10.08 -18.25 7.54
N VAL A 54 10.95 -17.96 6.56
CA VAL A 54 11.13 -18.82 5.38
C VAL A 54 11.65 -20.21 5.74
N SER A 55 12.42 -20.33 6.82
CA SER A 55 12.96 -21.60 7.30
C SER A 55 11.96 -22.45 8.09
N LYS A 56 10.78 -21.91 8.43
CA LYS A 56 9.76 -22.65 9.18
C LYS A 56 8.92 -23.54 8.27
N GLU A 57 8.37 -24.60 8.86
CA GLU A 57 7.37 -25.45 8.21
C GLU A 57 6.04 -24.71 8.07
N SER A 58 5.43 -24.82 6.89
CA SER A 58 4.10 -24.29 6.59
C SER A 58 3.02 -25.26 7.11
N ILE A 59 2.16 -24.78 8.01
CA ILE A 59 1.03 -25.55 8.55
C ILE A 59 -0.25 -25.08 7.87
N ILE A 60 -0.94 -26.00 7.18
CA ILE A 60 -2.21 -25.70 6.50
C ILE A 60 -3.36 -26.31 7.34
N PRO A 61 -4.36 -25.51 7.76
CA PRO A 61 -5.53 -26.01 8.47
C PRO A 61 -6.32 -27.02 7.64
N ARG A 62 -6.98 -27.99 8.30
CA ARG A 62 -7.74 -29.04 7.60
C ARG A 62 -8.95 -28.50 6.82
N ASP A 63 -9.56 -27.44 7.34
CA ASP A 63 -10.74 -26.80 6.75
C ASP A 63 -10.39 -25.68 5.76
N ALA A 64 -9.09 -25.43 5.52
CA ALA A 64 -8.65 -24.42 4.58
C ALA A 64 -8.84 -24.87 3.13
N ASN A 65 -9.22 -23.93 2.27
CA ASN A 65 -9.33 -24.17 0.83
C ASN A 65 -8.03 -23.77 0.08
N LYS A 66 -7.92 -24.12 -1.20
CA LYS A 66 -6.73 -23.81 -2.02
C LYS A 66 -6.42 -22.31 -2.16
N LEU A 67 -7.41 -21.44 -1.95
CA LEU A 67 -7.22 -19.99 -1.99
C LEU A 67 -6.33 -19.51 -0.84
N PHE A 68 -6.29 -20.23 0.28
CA PHE A 68 -5.42 -19.92 1.42
C PHE A 68 -3.93 -19.94 1.02
N GLU A 69 -3.54 -20.91 0.19
CA GLU A 69 -2.16 -21.03 -0.31
C GLU A 69 -1.86 -20.04 -1.44
N ILE A 70 -2.85 -19.75 -2.29
CA ILE A 70 -2.68 -18.91 -3.48
C ILE A 70 -2.75 -17.41 -3.15
N ALA A 71 -3.51 -17.02 -2.14
CA ALA A 71 -3.72 -15.61 -1.79
C ALA A 71 -2.42 -14.84 -1.51
N PRO A 72 -1.45 -15.34 -0.73
CA PRO A 72 -0.17 -14.64 -0.53
C PRO A 72 0.61 -14.43 -1.83
N VAL A 73 0.56 -15.40 -2.75
CA VAL A 73 1.22 -15.30 -4.07
C VAL A 73 0.54 -14.25 -4.94
N LEU A 74 -0.79 -14.21 -4.95
CA LEU A 74 -1.56 -13.21 -5.71
C LEU A 74 -1.37 -11.79 -5.14
N ALA A 75 -1.29 -11.65 -3.81
CA ALA A 75 -1.02 -10.36 -3.17
C ALA A 75 0.37 -9.84 -3.54
N LEU A 76 1.38 -10.73 -3.53
CA LEU A 76 2.74 -10.40 -3.97
C LEU A 76 2.80 -10.07 -5.46
N ALA A 77 2.11 -10.83 -6.31
CA ALA A 77 2.07 -10.56 -7.75
C ALA A 77 1.41 -9.20 -8.05
N SER A 78 0.33 -8.87 -7.33
CA SER A 78 -0.37 -7.60 -7.47
C SER A 78 0.47 -6.42 -6.99
N SER A 79 1.23 -6.58 -5.89
CA SER A 79 2.14 -5.54 -5.41
C SER A 79 3.33 -5.30 -6.35
N ILE A 80 3.89 -6.36 -6.93
CA ILE A 80 4.93 -6.25 -7.97
C ILE A 80 4.38 -5.54 -9.21
N ALA A 81 3.15 -5.87 -9.64
CA ALA A 81 2.51 -5.17 -10.76
C ALA A 81 2.27 -3.69 -10.46
N LEU A 82 1.85 -3.35 -9.23
CA LEU A 82 1.63 -1.97 -8.79
C LEU A 82 2.91 -1.12 -8.90
N LEU A 83 4.09 -1.69 -8.60
CA LEU A 83 5.38 -0.98 -8.72
C LEU A 83 5.65 -0.44 -10.13
N ALA A 84 5.11 -1.04 -11.18
CA ALA A 84 5.28 -0.55 -12.54
C ALA A 84 4.56 0.79 -12.80
N TYR A 85 3.53 1.09 -12.00
CA TYR A 85 2.70 2.30 -12.08
C TYR A 85 3.04 3.33 -11.01
N THR A 86 3.79 2.96 -9.96
CA THR A 86 4.14 3.85 -8.85
C THR A 86 5.18 4.90 -9.27
N PRO A 87 4.95 6.20 -8.98
CA PRO A 87 5.95 7.24 -9.17
C PRO A 87 7.05 7.18 -8.10
N LEU A 88 8.29 6.82 -8.50
CA LEU A 88 9.45 6.60 -7.59
C LEU A 88 10.50 7.72 -7.61
N GLY A 89 10.12 8.90 -8.10
CA GLY A 89 11.02 10.05 -8.33
C GLY A 89 11.28 10.33 -9.81
N PHE A 90 10.77 9.48 -10.70
CA PHE A 90 10.79 9.61 -12.15
C PHE A 90 9.42 9.14 -12.70
N GLU A 91 9.15 9.42 -13.99
CA GLU A 91 7.91 8.98 -14.64
C GLU A 91 7.74 7.45 -14.53
N PRO A 92 6.57 6.94 -14.12
CA PRO A 92 6.35 5.49 -13.97
C PRO A 92 6.74 4.69 -15.21
N LEU A 93 7.21 3.46 -15.01
CA LEU A 93 7.62 2.55 -16.10
C LEU A 93 6.52 2.36 -17.15
N LEU A 94 5.26 2.30 -16.70
CA LEU A 94 4.07 2.16 -17.55
C LEU A 94 3.16 3.39 -17.49
N ALA A 95 3.72 4.58 -17.69
CA ALA A 95 2.95 5.82 -17.71
C ALA A 95 2.10 5.95 -18.99
N THR A 96 0.79 5.76 -18.84
CA THR A 96 -0.20 5.86 -19.92
C THR A 96 -1.35 6.78 -19.51
N LYS A 97 -2.13 7.27 -20.47
CA LYS A 97 -3.29 8.11 -20.17
C LYS A 97 -4.32 7.28 -19.38
N GLY A 98 -4.66 7.73 -18.17
CA GLY A 98 -5.62 7.04 -17.29
C GLY A 98 -5.02 5.91 -16.44
N ASP A 99 -3.69 5.82 -16.34
CA ASP A 99 -3.00 4.83 -15.50
C ASP A 99 -3.42 4.88 -14.01
N VAL A 100 -3.93 6.02 -13.54
CA VAL A 100 -4.42 6.21 -12.17
C VAL A 100 -5.52 5.20 -11.79
N ILE A 101 -6.38 4.81 -12.74
CA ILE A 101 -7.46 3.85 -12.46
C ILE A 101 -6.87 2.46 -12.22
N VAL A 102 -5.86 2.08 -13.00
CA VAL A 102 -5.15 0.82 -12.83
C VAL A 102 -4.40 0.81 -11.49
N PHE A 103 -3.79 1.94 -11.12
CA PHE A 103 -3.13 2.09 -9.82
C PHE A 103 -4.09 1.88 -8.66
N ILE A 104 -5.24 2.58 -8.65
CA ILE A 104 -6.25 2.42 -7.59
C ILE A 104 -6.79 0.99 -7.55
N TYR A 105 -7.07 0.40 -8.72
CA TYR A 105 -7.56 -0.96 -8.81
C TYR A 105 -6.55 -1.98 -8.24
N LEU A 106 -5.27 -1.87 -8.60
CA LEU A 106 -4.24 -2.77 -8.10
C LEU A 106 -4.02 -2.60 -6.59
N LEU A 107 -4.13 -1.37 -6.06
CA LEU A 107 -4.04 -1.11 -4.62
C LEU A 107 -5.20 -1.78 -3.86
N ALA A 108 -6.44 -1.59 -4.32
CA ALA A 108 -7.61 -2.25 -3.75
C ALA A 108 -7.57 -3.79 -3.90
N LEU A 109 -7.01 -4.29 -5.00
CA LEU A 109 -6.87 -5.72 -5.27
C LEU A 109 -5.97 -6.40 -4.22
N ILE A 110 -4.90 -5.74 -3.77
CA ILE A 110 -4.00 -6.30 -2.74
C ILE A 110 -4.77 -6.55 -1.44
N ALA A 111 -5.53 -5.56 -0.97
CA ALA A 111 -6.34 -5.69 0.24
C ALA A 111 -7.44 -6.75 0.06
N PHE A 112 -8.12 -6.74 -1.09
CA PHE A 112 -9.15 -7.73 -1.40
C PHE A 112 -8.60 -9.18 -1.39
N VAL A 113 -7.43 -9.41 -1.98
CA VAL A 113 -6.79 -10.73 -1.98
C VAL A 113 -6.40 -11.16 -0.56
N ARG A 114 -5.95 -10.23 0.29
CA ARG A 114 -5.64 -10.50 1.71
C ARG A 114 -6.88 -10.99 2.46
N VAL A 115 -7.99 -10.27 2.36
CA VAL A 115 -9.29 -10.65 2.93
C VAL A 115 -9.73 -12.03 2.43
N MET A 116 -9.61 -12.30 1.14
CA MET A 116 -9.98 -13.60 0.57
C MET A 116 -9.12 -14.73 1.13
N GLY A 117 -7.83 -14.48 1.39
CA GLY A 117 -6.95 -15.39 2.10
C GLY A 117 -7.42 -15.66 3.52
N ALA A 118 -7.75 -14.62 4.28
CA ALA A 118 -8.24 -14.74 5.66
C ALA A 118 -9.53 -15.59 5.75
N VAL A 119 -10.53 -15.30 4.91
CA VAL A 119 -11.80 -16.05 4.85
C VAL A 119 -11.59 -17.52 4.48
N SER A 120 -10.57 -17.81 3.67
CA SER A 120 -10.28 -19.17 3.21
C SER A 120 -9.64 -20.11 4.22
N SER A 121 -9.26 -19.60 5.41
CA SER A 121 -8.65 -20.39 6.49
C SER A 121 -9.61 -21.36 7.19
N GLY A 122 -10.93 -21.13 7.09
CA GLY A 122 -11.96 -21.90 7.78
C GLY A 122 -12.16 -21.54 9.26
N SER A 123 -11.31 -20.67 9.82
CA SER A 123 -11.42 -20.20 11.20
C SER A 123 -12.55 -19.18 11.38
N PRO A 124 -13.40 -19.30 12.42
CA PRO A 124 -14.37 -18.26 12.76
C PRO A 124 -13.73 -16.92 13.12
N TYR A 125 -12.53 -16.92 13.71
CA TYR A 125 -11.82 -15.69 14.08
C TYR A 125 -11.36 -14.90 12.86
N ALA A 126 -10.74 -15.59 11.90
CA ALA A 126 -10.31 -14.98 10.64
C ALA A 126 -11.48 -14.42 9.83
N GLN A 127 -12.67 -15.06 9.89
CA GLN A 127 -13.87 -14.54 9.25
C GLN A 127 -14.36 -13.23 9.87
N ILE A 128 -14.30 -13.09 11.20
CA ILE A 128 -14.69 -11.84 11.89
C ILE A 128 -13.71 -10.72 11.52
N GLY A 129 -12.40 -11.00 11.54
CA GLY A 129 -11.36 -10.05 11.13
C GLY A 129 -11.55 -9.59 9.68
N ALA A 130 -11.76 -10.53 8.76
CA ALA A 130 -11.98 -10.25 7.35
C ALA A 130 -13.22 -9.39 7.10
N GLN A 131 -14.33 -9.61 7.81
CA GLN A 131 -15.53 -8.77 7.69
C GLN A 131 -15.25 -7.31 8.10
N ARG A 132 -14.45 -7.10 9.15
CA ARG A 132 -14.05 -5.76 9.60
C ARG A 132 -13.15 -5.08 8.56
N GLU A 133 -12.18 -5.82 8.01
CA GLU A 133 -11.29 -5.33 6.96
C GLU A 133 -12.07 -4.89 5.71
N ILE A 134 -13.06 -5.66 5.26
CA ILE A 134 -13.91 -5.29 4.10
C ILE A 134 -14.64 -3.96 4.34
N ILE A 135 -15.21 -3.77 5.54
CA ILE A 135 -15.94 -2.55 5.88
C ILE A 135 -14.99 -1.34 5.89
N MET A 136 -13.78 -1.51 6.41
CA MET A 136 -12.75 -0.47 6.41
C MET A 136 -12.26 -0.16 5.00
N LEU A 137 -11.97 -1.17 4.20
CA LEU A 137 -11.54 -1.05 2.81
C LEU A 137 -12.57 -0.24 2.00
N ALA A 138 -13.85 -0.60 2.09
CA ALA A 138 -14.92 0.11 1.41
C ALA A 138 -15.04 1.59 1.84
N SER A 139 -14.72 1.89 3.09
CA SER A 139 -14.84 3.24 3.66
C SER A 139 -13.66 4.15 3.31
N ARG A 140 -12.43 3.60 3.29
CA ARG A 140 -11.19 4.40 3.13
C ARG A 140 -10.82 4.71 1.68
N GLU A 141 -11.28 3.89 0.72
CA GLU A 141 -11.00 4.09 -0.71
C GLU A 141 -11.70 5.34 -1.29
N VAL A 142 -12.93 5.64 -0.85
CA VAL A 142 -13.73 6.75 -1.41
C VAL A 142 -13.08 8.13 -1.17
N PRO A 143 -12.64 8.50 0.05
CA PRO A 143 -11.92 9.76 0.28
C PRO A 143 -10.65 9.90 -0.56
N MET A 144 -9.87 8.82 -0.70
CA MET A 144 -8.64 8.81 -1.50
C MET A 144 -8.95 9.04 -2.98
N MET A 145 -9.93 8.33 -3.55
CA MET A 145 -10.36 8.51 -4.92
C MET A 145 -10.79 9.96 -5.20
N LEU A 146 -11.64 10.54 -4.33
CA LEU A 146 -12.11 11.92 -4.49
C LEU A 146 -10.96 12.92 -4.44
N GLY A 147 -10.04 12.77 -3.48
CA GLY A 147 -8.86 13.63 -3.36
C GLY A 147 -7.95 13.54 -4.57
N LEU A 148 -7.66 12.32 -5.03
CA LEU A 148 -6.76 12.07 -6.16
C LEU A 148 -7.35 12.59 -7.48
N PHE A 149 -8.62 12.32 -7.75
CA PHE A 149 -9.29 12.82 -8.95
C PHE A 149 -9.44 14.34 -8.95
N ALA A 150 -9.72 14.96 -7.81
CA ALA A 150 -9.81 16.41 -7.71
C ALA A 150 -8.49 17.09 -8.10
N ILE A 151 -7.37 16.57 -7.62
CA ILE A 151 -6.03 17.09 -7.96
C ILE A 151 -5.72 16.87 -9.44
N LEU A 152 -5.88 15.65 -9.94
CA LEU A 152 -5.58 15.33 -11.33
C LEU A 152 -6.45 16.13 -12.32
N TRP A 153 -7.73 16.31 -11.99
CA TRP A 153 -8.63 17.16 -12.77
C TRP A 153 -8.13 18.61 -12.78
N ARG A 154 -7.69 19.14 -11.65
CA ARG A 154 -7.14 20.50 -11.57
C ARG A 154 -5.87 20.65 -12.41
N LEU A 155 -4.94 19.71 -12.29
CA LEU A 155 -3.69 19.71 -13.07
C LEU A 155 -3.94 19.56 -14.57
N SER A 156 -4.96 18.79 -14.97
CA SER A 156 -5.32 18.62 -16.39
C SER A 156 -5.64 19.94 -17.12
N LYS A 157 -6.06 20.98 -16.38
CA LYS A 157 -6.35 22.31 -16.94
C LYS A 157 -5.11 23.10 -17.33
N LEU A 158 -3.92 22.68 -16.89
CA LEU A 158 -2.65 23.35 -17.17
C LEU A 158 -2.00 22.91 -18.50
N GLY A 159 -2.69 22.09 -19.31
CA GLY A 159 -2.21 21.68 -20.63
C GLY A 159 -1.30 20.46 -20.62
N VAL A 160 -1.61 19.47 -19.77
CA VAL A 160 -0.81 18.25 -19.61
C VAL A 160 -0.95 17.30 -20.80
N GLU A 161 0.16 16.74 -21.29
CA GLU A 161 0.18 15.80 -22.41
C GLU A 161 -0.61 14.50 -22.14
N LYS A 162 -0.53 13.96 -20.92
CA LYS A 162 -1.22 12.73 -20.49
C LYS A 162 -2.17 13.00 -19.31
N PRO A 163 -3.40 13.48 -19.56
CA PRO A 163 -4.35 13.74 -18.49
C PRO A 163 -4.64 12.48 -17.65
N PHE A 164 -4.82 12.65 -16.34
CA PHE A 164 -5.07 11.57 -15.39
C PHE A 164 -3.98 10.48 -15.36
N SER A 165 -2.73 10.85 -15.66
CA SER A 165 -1.57 10.00 -15.40
C SER A 165 -0.91 10.37 -14.07
N LEU A 166 -0.37 9.40 -13.35
CA LEU A 166 0.49 9.66 -12.18
C LEU A 166 1.79 10.39 -12.56
N GLY A 167 2.23 10.30 -13.82
CA GLY A 167 3.37 11.08 -14.32
C GLY A 167 3.13 12.59 -14.34
N THR A 168 1.87 13.04 -14.32
CA THR A 168 1.52 14.47 -14.36
C THR A 168 2.00 15.25 -13.14
N PHE A 169 2.19 14.58 -11.99
CA PHE A 169 2.70 15.19 -10.77
C PHE A 169 4.14 15.70 -10.89
N TYR A 170 4.92 15.22 -11.87
CA TYR A 170 6.27 15.69 -12.13
C TYR A 170 6.32 16.94 -13.01
N GLN A 171 5.26 17.21 -13.76
CA GLN A 171 5.22 18.33 -14.71
C GLN A 171 4.75 19.62 -14.06
N TYR A 172 3.73 19.52 -13.21
CA TYR A 172 3.12 20.68 -12.55
C TYR A 172 2.88 20.38 -11.09
N ASN A 173 3.21 21.35 -10.25
CA ASN A 173 2.92 21.26 -8.82
C ASN A 173 1.66 22.08 -8.48
N ILE A 174 0.86 21.60 -7.54
CA ILE A 174 -0.34 22.30 -7.06
C ILE A 174 0.02 23.69 -6.50
N TRP A 175 1.21 23.82 -5.90
CA TRP A 175 1.70 25.09 -5.35
C TRP A 175 1.88 26.19 -6.42
N GLU A 176 2.08 25.82 -7.70
CA GLU A 176 2.30 26.77 -8.80
C GLU A 176 1.02 27.48 -9.25
N ILE A 177 -0.15 26.95 -8.87
CA ILE A 177 -1.46 27.53 -9.21
C ILE A 177 -1.70 28.85 -8.44
N GLY A 178 -1.02 29.04 -7.31
CA GLY A 178 -0.82 30.36 -6.68
C GLY A 178 -2.04 31.08 -6.11
N THR A 179 -3.24 30.48 -6.08
CA THR A 179 -4.42 31.14 -5.50
C THR A 179 -4.55 30.84 -4.00
N PRO A 180 -4.90 31.81 -3.14
CA PRO A 180 -5.06 31.57 -1.70
C PRO A 180 -6.05 30.44 -1.37
N LEU A 181 -7.11 30.30 -2.17
CA LEU A 181 -8.09 29.21 -2.03
C LEU A 181 -7.47 27.83 -2.32
N THR A 182 -6.58 27.73 -3.31
CA THR A 182 -5.87 26.47 -3.61
C THR A 182 -4.90 26.07 -2.50
N VAL A 183 -4.28 27.02 -1.81
CA VAL A 183 -3.41 26.72 -0.65
C VAL A 183 -4.22 26.08 0.48
N PHE A 184 -5.38 26.67 0.81
CA PHE A 184 -6.27 26.09 1.82
C PHE A 184 -6.79 24.71 1.41
N GLY A 185 -7.26 24.56 0.17
CA GLY A 185 -7.72 23.27 -0.35
C GLY A 185 -6.63 22.19 -0.34
N THR A 186 -5.39 22.55 -0.66
CA THR A 186 -4.24 21.63 -0.63
C THR A 186 -3.93 21.19 0.80
N PHE A 187 -4.02 22.09 1.79
CA PHE A 187 -3.83 21.75 3.18
C PHE A 187 -4.91 20.77 3.70
N VAL A 188 -6.17 20.99 3.32
CA VAL A 188 -7.26 20.04 3.64
C VAL A 188 -7.00 18.68 2.99
N LEU A 189 -6.62 18.66 1.71
CA LEU A 189 -6.27 17.41 1.00
C LEU A 189 -5.09 16.69 1.66
N PHE A 190 -4.08 17.42 2.11
CA PHE A 190 -2.94 16.86 2.83
C PHE A 190 -3.39 16.12 4.10
N ILE A 191 -4.29 16.70 4.90
CA ILE A 191 -4.85 16.04 6.09
C ILE A 191 -5.63 14.79 5.70
N VAL A 192 -6.46 14.86 4.64
CA VAL A 192 -7.24 13.71 4.16
C VAL A 192 -6.31 12.57 3.74
N PHE A 193 -5.25 12.84 2.98
CA PHE A 193 -4.28 11.83 2.56
C PHE A 193 -3.46 11.28 3.73
N LEU A 194 -3.12 12.09 4.74
CA LEU A 194 -2.46 11.60 5.95
C LEU A 194 -3.35 10.61 6.73
N LEU A 195 -4.63 10.94 6.91
CA LEU A 195 -5.59 10.07 7.58
C LEU A 195 -5.84 8.80 6.76
N TRP A 196 -5.95 8.92 5.44
CA TRP A 196 -6.06 7.77 4.55
C TRP A 196 -4.82 6.87 4.65
N LEU A 197 -3.60 7.42 4.62
CA LEU A 197 -2.37 6.64 4.74
C LEU A 197 -2.30 5.88 6.07
N ALA A 198 -2.66 6.53 7.18
CA ALA A 198 -2.74 5.86 8.48
C ALA A 198 -3.80 4.73 8.49
N SER A 199 -4.92 4.94 7.80
CA SER A 199 -5.98 3.94 7.66
C SER A 199 -5.63 2.79 6.71
N GLU A 200 -4.79 3.01 5.71
CA GLU A 200 -4.39 2.01 4.72
C GLU A 200 -3.32 1.07 5.26
N ILE A 201 -2.39 1.60 6.06
CA ILE A 201 -1.35 0.82 6.75
C ILE A 201 -1.90 0.18 8.05
N GLU A 202 -3.11 0.55 8.48
CA GLU A 202 -3.81 -0.02 9.64
C GLU A 202 -3.05 0.14 10.97
N VAL A 203 -2.37 1.28 11.15
CA VAL A 203 -1.59 1.57 12.36
C VAL A 203 -2.31 2.57 13.27
N GLY A 204 -2.15 2.39 14.58
CA GLY A 204 -2.72 3.28 15.58
C GLY A 204 -4.22 3.06 15.75
N TYR A 205 -5.02 4.10 15.51
CA TYR A 205 -6.49 4.03 15.68
C TYR A 205 -7.18 3.12 14.67
N PHE A 206 -6.53 2.83 13.55
CA PHE A 206 -7.11 2.06 12.45
C PHE A 206 -6.76 0.57 12.51
N ASN A 207 -6.09 0.10 13.57
CA ASN A 207 -5.86 -1.33 13.78
C ASN A 207 -7.10 -2.03 14.38
N ILE A 208 -8.21 -2.01 13.66
CA ILE A 208 -9.49 -2.63 14.05
C ILE A 208 -9.61 -4.08 13.54
N PRO A 209 -9.13 -4.43 12.32
CA PRO A 209 -9.26 -5.79 11.81
C PRO A 209 -8.44 -6.80 12.60
N GLU A 210 -7.21 -6.44 12.99
CA GLU A 210 -6.34 -7.34 13.78
C GLU A 210 -6.56 -7.24 15.29
N ALA A 211 -7.41 -6.32 15.76
CA ALA A 211 -7.54 -5.90 17.16
C ALA A 211 -7.45 -7.08 18.17
N GLU A 212 -6.22 -7.33 18.66
CA GLU A 212 -5.87 -8.51 19.48
C GLU A 212 -6.69 -8.59 20.78
N THR A 213 -7.19 -7.44 21.25
CA THR A 213 -8.00 -7.33 22.45
C THR A 213 -9.42 -7.86 22.28
N GLU A 214 -9.94 -7.92 21.05
CA GLU A 214 -11.32 -8.34 20.75
C GLU A 214 -11.38 -9.69 20.04
N VAL A 215 -10.48 -9.89 19.08
CA VAL A 215 -10.32 -11.15 18.35
C VAL A 215 -8.91 -11.61 18.72
N ALA A 216 -8.79 -12.68 19.51
CA ALA A 216 -7.50 -13.12 20.06
C ALA A 216 -6.39 -13.37 19.00
N GLU A 217 -6.78 -13.45 17.73
CA GLU A 217 -5.92 -13.46 16.54
C GLU A 217 -6.56 -12.59 15.43
N GLY A 218 -5.72 -11.92 14.62
CA GLY A 218 -6.14 -11.15 13.45
C GLY A 218 -6.47 -11.99 12.20
N PRO A 219 -6.89 -11.35 11.09
CA PRO A 219 -7.21 -11.99 9.81
C PRO A 219 -5.99 -12.57 9.06
#